data_AF-A0A6V7L0H6-F1
#
_entry.id   AF-A0A6V7L0H6-F1
#
_cell.length_a   1.000
_cell.length_b   1.000
_cell.length_c   1.000
_cell.angle_alpha   90.00
_cell.angle_beta   90.00
_cell.angle_gamma   90.00
#
_symmetry.space_group_name_H-M   'P 1'
#
loop_
_entity.id
_entity.type
_entity.pdbx_description
1 polymer ?
#
loop_
_entity_poly.entity_id
_entity_poly.type
_entity_poly.pdbx_seq_one_letter_code
_entity_poly.pdbx_strand_id
1 'polypeptide(L)' 'GDTATCLYNAPHEDEALPRVLPGKLLSLDAQCRKDRGTSACF' A
#
# COMPACT_ATOMS: atom_id res chain seq x y z
N GLY A 1 -11.51 29.47 4.95
CA GLY A 1 -11.14 28.05 4.99
C GLY A 1 -11.54 27.48 3.67
N ASP A 2 -10.56 27.17 2.82
CA ASP A 2 -10.71 26.57 1.48
C ASP A 2 -9.32 26.05 1.05
N THR A 3 -8.72 25.18 1.86
CA THR A 3 -7.47 24.51 1.48
C THR A 3 -7.80 23.17 0.83
N ALA A 4 -7.07 22.80 -0.22
CA ALA A 4 -7.22 21.55 -0.99
C ALA A 4 -8.46 21.44 -1.91
N THR A 5 -8.94 22.55 -2.47
CA THR A 5 -9.98 22.56 -3.52
C THR A 5 -9.58 21.77 -4.78
N CYS A 6 -8.28 21.52 -4.98
CA CYS A 6 -7.74 20.66 -6.04
C CYS A 6 -8.04 19.16 -5.89
N LEU A 7 -8.70 18.73 -4.80
CA LEU A 7 -9.06 17.33 -4.57
C LEU A 7 -10.55 17.04 -4.84
N TYR A 8 -11.30 18.02 -5.35
CA TYR A 8 -12.75 17.89 -5.55
C TYR A 8 -13.13 17.28 -6.90
N ASN A 9 -12.22 17.32 -7.87
CA ASN A 9 -12.45 16.62 -9.13
C ASN A 9 -12.43 15.11 -8.90
N ALA A 10 -13.17 14.39 -9.73
CA ALA A 10 -13.01 12.94 -9.79
C ALA A 10 -11.54 12.61 -10.12
N PRO A 11 -10.98 11.54 -9.52
CA PRO A 11 -9.67 11.05 -9.92
C PRO A 11 -9.70 10.65 -11.41
N HIS A 12 -8.53 10.64 -12.03
CA HIS A 12 -8.39 10.06 -13.36
C HIS A 12 -8.82 8.57 -13.32
N GLU A 13 -9.28 8.04 -14.45
CA GLU A 13 -9.61 6.61 -14.62
C GLU A 13 -8.31 5.78 -14.60
N ASP A 14 -7.68 5.71 -13.44
CA ASP A 14 -6.53 4.86 -13.17
C ASP A 14 -6.99 3.44 -12.84
N GLU A 15 -6.11 2.46 -13.04
CA GLU A 15 -6.40 1.07 -12.67
C GLU A 15 -6.75 0.97 -11.19
N ALA A 16 -7.91 0.39 -10.90
CA ALA A 16 -8.33 0.16 -9.52
C ALA A 16 -7.32 -0.73 -8.79
N LEU A 17 -6.83 -0.26 -7.64
CA LEU A 17 -5.93 -1.06 -6.83
C LEU A 17 -6.62 -2.35 -6.35
N PRO A 18 -5.93 -3.50 -6.39
CA PRO A 18 -6.49 -4.76 -5.90
C PRO A 18 -6.90 -4.66 -4.43
N ARG A 19 -8.13 -5.08 -4.11
CA ARG A 19 -8.65 -5.12 -2.73
C ARG A 19 -8.23 -6.40 -2.01
N VAL A 20 -6.93 -6.67 -1.98
CA VAL A 20 -6.33 -7.84 -1.32
C VAL A 20 -5.59 -7.40 -0.08
N LEU A 21 -5.75 -8.12 1.03
CA LEU A 21 -5.04 -7.80 2.27
C LEU A 21 -3.52 -7.87 2.04
N PRO A 22 -2.73 -6.91 2.55
CA PRO A 22 -1.28 -6.92 2.36
C PRO A 22 -0.61 -8.24 2.75
N GLY A 23 -1.07 -8.91 3.81
CA GLY A 23 -0.53 -10.21 4.23
C GLY A 23 -0.77 -11.38 3.26
N LYS A 24 -1.72 -11.24 2.33
CA LYS A 24 -1.91 -12.17 1.20
C LYS A 24 -1.06 -11.80 -0.02
N LEU A 25 -0.61 -10.54 -0.12
CA LEU A 25 0.27 -10.06 -1.19
C LEU A 25 1.75 -10.29 -0.86
N LEU A 26 2.11 -10.20 0.42
CA LEU A 26 3.48 -10.32 0.90
C LEU A 26 3.50 -11.17 2.18
N SER A 27 4.20 -12.31 2.14
CA SER A 27 4.34 -13.16 3.32
C SER A 27 5.08 -12.43 4.46
N LEU A 28 4.96 -12.96 5.68
CA LEU A 28 5.64 -12.40 6.85
C LEU A 28 7.16 -12.28 6.63
N ASP A 29 7.81 -13.34 6.11
CA ASP A 29 9.25 -13.30 5.81
C ASP A 29 9.60 -12.25 4.75
N ALA A 30 8.75 -12.08 3.74
CA ALA A 30 9.01 -11.11 2.70
C ALA A 30 8.82 -9.66 3.20
N GLN A 31 7.89 -9.44 4.13
CA GLN A 31 7.75 -8.17 4.85
C GLN A 31 9.00 -7.88 5.69
N CYS A 32 9.45 -8.83 6.50
CA CYS A 32 10.65 -8.65 7.34
C CYS A 32 11.93 -8.46 6.51
N ARG A 33 12.07 -9.14 5.37
CA ARG A 33 13.21 -8.92 4.48
C ARG A 33 13.22 -7.52 3.89
N LYS A 34 12.05 -6.97 3.56
CA LYS A 34 11.94 -5.61 3.03
C LYS A 34 12.17 -4.54 4.10
N ASP A 35 11.72 -4.79 5.33
CA ASP A 35 11.84 -3.85 6.45
C ASP A 35 13.23 -3.87 7.11
N ARG A 36 13.77 -5.07 7.38
CA ARG A 36 14.98 -5.28 8.19
C ARG A 36 16.08 -6.09 7.49
N GLY A 37 15.83 -6.63 6.30
CA GLY A 37 16.78 -7.53 5.62
C GLY A 37 16.83 -8.95 6.18
N THR A 38 15.92 -9.34 7.10
CA THR A 38 15.91 -10.64 7.77
C THR A 38 14.59 -11.39 7.56
N SER A 39 14.56 -12.71 7.83
CA SER A 39 13.31 -13.46 7.97
C SER A 39 12.54 -13.05 9.23
N ALA A 40 11.29 -13.53 9.34
CA ALA A 40 10.35 -13.15 10.39
C ALA A 40 10.67 -13.67 11.80
N CYS A 41 11.57 -14.62 11.90
CA CYS A 41 12.16 -15.09 13.14
C CYS A 41 13.66 -15.33 12.89
N PHE A 42 14.42 -15.35 13.98
CA PHE A 42 15.77 -15.89 14.01
C PHE A 42 15.71 -17.36 14.45
#